data_AF-A0A9W8INX5-F1
#
_entry.id   AF-A0A9W8INX5-F1
#
_cell.length_a   1.000
_cell.length_b   1.000
_cell.length_c   1.000
_cell.angle_alpha   90.00
_cell.angle_beta   90.00
_cell.angle_gamma   90.00
#
_symmetry.space_group_name_H-M   'P 1'
#
loop_
_entity.id
_entity.type
_entity.pdbx_description
1 polymer ?
#
loop_
_entity_poly.entity_id
_entity_poly.type
_entity_poly.pdbx_seq_one_letter_code
_entity_poly.pdbx_strand_id
1 'polypeptide(L)'
;MYQVRDEAASANSTVPLPDKAEFAVRRIPFQEGTEFDTLEQYAGQLPVKSAKDNMFFWLVSNTTNTYNKDKLIIWLNGGPGCTSLDGVFLENGPYQFDGPNRLRFRDYSLSQQFDVLYIDQPYGTGFSVASTESYAKTYREATQTLLEFLRRFYLVFPELRQRQLYVAGESEAGTYIPYLAEAILKMPAAERFALSGLMIGNGWIDPLPMYMSYAEILTRHELLTPEVYTNMLKLMDSCAREFKRAPQPVHTDVCERIPMVFLNEGGPKPGMCYNMYDLRLTDTQPSCGMNWPSEIGTYTEYLNRADVQKSINVREAPAVWTECSDLPNKKLKHDDTPPASIPLRNVLNLGVPVLLFVGKEDYLCNYVGTEWSIGNMTWAGSKGFQKPVKSEWRINGQTVGSVESERGLTYALVYNASHMVGVDKPREILDVFTAFTNASAANLRFSSTFREITTTDVPVARGSELGKWLGLGFLLFLVLLFALCFKCRVRIFAWWKRGQDAQRLDGDGLVARRDGYDRMRDIEDDAFMMSEFTFAKYPGDVEGLLLDDGSASSPDEDMTVLDSRRTSRIPSPNANT
;
A
#
# COMPACT_ATOMS: atom_id res chain seq x y z
N MET A 1 3.20 -20.91 -28.19
CA MET A 1 2.65 -22.03 -27.39
C MET A 1 1.72 -21.56 -26.27
N TYR A 2 2.03 -20.47 -25.55
CA TYR A 2 1.16 -19.90 -24.50
C TYR A 2 -0.21 -19.40 -25.02
N GLN A 3 -0.21 -18.64 -26.13
CA GLN A 3 -1.42 -18.12 -26.77
C GLN A 3 -2.44 -19.22 -27.13
N VAL A 4 -1.96 -20.39 -27.58
CA VAL A 4 -2.79 -21.52 -28.03
C VAL A 4 -3.55 -22.21 -26.88
N ARG A 5 -3.08 -22.12 -25.63
CA ARG A 5 -3.77 -22.72 -24.47
C ARG A 5 -4.73 -21.76 -23.77
N ASP A 6 -4.37 -20.49 -23.68
CA ASP A 6 -5.30 -19.46 -23.20
C ASP A 6 -6.48 -19.31 -24.20
N GLU A 7 -6.24 -19.47 -25.50
CA GLU A 7 -7.28 -19.63 -26.54
C GLU A 7 -8.16 -20.88 -26.31
N ALA A 8 -7.60 -22.00 -25.86
CA ALA A 8 -8.36 -23.21 -25.56
C ALA A 8 -9.23 -23.08 -24.29
N ALA A 9 -8.76 -22.34 -23.28
CA ALA A 9 -9.57 -21.96 -22.11
C ALA A 9 -10.67 -20.96 -22.48
N SER A 10 -10.36 -20.00 -23.36
CA SER A 10 -11.33 -19.07 -23.95
C SER A 10 -12.37 -19.78 -24.83
N ALA A 11 -11.99 -20.84 -25.56
CA ALA A 11 -12.89 -21.58 -26.43
C ALA A 11 -14.00 -22.33 -25.67
N ASN A 12 -13.83 -22.54 -24.36
CA ASN A 12 -14.83 -23.10 -23.46
C ASN A 12 -15.56 -22.05 -22.60
N SER A 13 -15.17 -20.77 -22.68
CA SER A 13 -15.84 -19.68 -21.96
C SER A 13 -17.01 -19.15 -22.80
N THR A 14 -18.20 -19.12 -22.22
CA THR A 14 -19.39 -18.50 -22.84
C THR A 14 -19.41 -16.98 -22.70
N VAL A 15 -18.41 -16.38 -22.03
CA VAL A 15 -18.32 -14.95 -21.76
C VAL A 15 -17.42 -14.27 -22.81
N PRO A 16 -17.97 -13.41 -23.69
CA PRO A 16 -17.20 -12.76 -24.74
C PRO A 16 -15.99 -12.00 -24.22
N LEU A 17 -14.88 -12.03 -24.96
CA LEU A 17 -13.71 -11.21 -24.71
C LEU A 17 -13.82 -9.90 -25.50
N PRO A 18 -13.80 -8.73 -24.84
CA PRO A 18 -13.78 -7.44 -25.52
C PRO A 18 -12.45 -7.20 -26.24
N ASP A 19 -12.45 -6.34 -27.27
CA ASP A 19 -11.22 -5.86 -27.90
C ASP A 19 -10.53 -4.84 -26.98
N LYS A 20 -9.19 -4.85 -26.92
CA LYS A 20 -8.45 -3.91 -26.06
C LYS A 20 -8.74 -2.44 -26.39
N ALA A 21 -9.05 -2.12 -27.64
CA ALA A 21 -9.39 -0.76 -28.07
C ALA A 21 -10.68 -0.24 -27.42
N GLU A 22 -11.59 -1.12 -26.97
CA GLU A 22 -12.80 -0.74 -26.23
C GLU A 22 -12.49 -0.14 -24.86
N PHE A 23 -11.29 -0.39 -24.32
CA PHE A 23 -10.85 0.12 -23.04
C PHE A 23 -9.99 1.38 -23.15
N ALA A 24 -9.63 1.85 -24.35
CA ALA A 24 -8.70 2.96 -24.51
C ALA A 24 -9.22 4.25 -23.83
N VAL A 25 -8.37 4.88 -23.02
CA VAL A 25 -8.64 6.17 -22.36
C VAL A 25 -7.75 7.22 -23.00
N ARG A 26 -8.35 8.17 -23.72
CA ARG A 26 -7.60 9.26 -24.38
C ARG A 26 -7.39 10.46 -23.47
N ARG A 27 -8.47 10.92 -22.85
CA ARG A 27 -8.50 12.10 -21.99
C ARG A 27 -9.66 11.95 -21.02
N ILE A 28 -9.44 12.28 -19.75
CA ILE A 28 -10.50 12.40 -18.75
C ILE A 28 -10.79 13.89 -18.47
N PRO A 29 -12.00 14.25 -18.00
CA PRO A 29 -12.32 15.63 -17.66
C PRO A 29 -11.28 16.28 -16.73
N PHE A 30 -11.11 17.60 -16.85
CA PHE A 30 -10.24 18.41 -15.98
C PHE A 30 -8.73 18.17 -16.02
N GLN A 31 -8.23 17.30 -16.91
CA GLN A 31 -6.79 17.21 -17.16
C GLN A 31 -6.21 18.51 -17.74
N GLU A 32 -5.20 19.06 -17.06
CA GLU A 32 -4.37 20.16 -17.54
C GLU A 32 -2.90 19.74 -17.66
N GLY A 33 -2.24 20.17 -18.73
CA GLY A 33 -0.86 19.79 -19.05
C GLY A 33 -0.78 18.85 -20.24
N THR A 34 0.35 18.91 -20.95
CA THR A 34 0.65 18.06 -22.12
C THR A 34 1.31 16.74 -21.73
N GLU A 35 1.71 16.60 -20.47
CA GLU A 35 2.31 15.40 -19.89
C GLU A 35 1.36 14.19 -20.05
N PHE A 36 0.05 14.43 -19.91
CA PHE A 36 -0.98 13.42 -20.11
C PHE A 36 -1.08 12.92 -21.56
N ASP A 37 -0.68 13.71 -22.56
CA ASP A 37 -0.77 13.34 -23.98
C ASP A 37 0.14 12.15 -24.34
N THR A 38 1.10 11.83 -23.47
CA THR A 38 2.06 10.73 -23.65
C THR A 38 1.66 9.43 -22.92
N LEU A 39 0.62 9.48 -22.08
CA LEU A 39 0.14 8.32 -21.33
C LEU A 39 -0.69 7.41 -22.22
N GLU A 40 -0.24 6.16 -22.37
CA GLU A 40 -1.07 5.11 -22.94
C GLU A 40 -1.88 4.44 -21.81
N GLN A 41 -3.20 4.50 -21.91
CA GLN A 41 -4.09 4.08 -20.83
C GLN A 41 -5.29 3.28 -21.33
N TYR A 42 -5.66 2.28 -20.54
CA TYR A 42 -6.84 1.46 -20.79
C TYR A 42 -7.61 1.27 -19.49
N ALA A 43 -8.89 1.64 -19.45
CA ALA A 43 -9.73 1.46 -18.28
C ALA A 43 -11.13 1.02 -18.70
N GLY A 44 -11.79 0.28 -17.81
CA GLY A 44 -13.17 -0.12 -17.98
C GLY A 44 -13.48 -1.45 -17.29
N GLN A 45 -14.67 -1.96 -17.59
CA GLN A 45 -15.24 -3.14 -16.95
C GLN A 45 -15.00 -4.39 -17.81
N LEU A 46 -14.19 -5.32 -17.29
CA LEU A 46 -13.94 -6.62 -17.91
C LEU A 46 -14.92 -7.67 -17.36
N PRO A 47 -15.74 -8.32 -18.21
CA PRO A 47 -16.56 -9.45 -17.78
C PRO A 47 -15.67 -10.61 -17.36
N VAL A 48 -15.94 -11.23 -16.20
CA VAL A 48 -15.11 -12.32 -15.64
C VAL A 48 -15.88 -13.63 -15.51
N LYS A 49 -16.86 -13.71 -14.59
CA LYS A 49 -17.64 -14.96 -14.36
C LYS A 49 -18.81 -15.10 -15.33
N SER A 50 -19.46 -13.99 -15.64
CA SER A 50 -20.58 -13.91 -16.59
C SER A 50 -20.58 -12.52 -17.25
N ALA A 51 -21.43 -12.32 -18.25
CA ALA A 51 -21.60 -11.00 -18.87
C ALA A 51 -22.08 -9.90 -17.90
N LYS A 52 -22.58 -10.29 -16.70
CA LYS A 52 -23.07 -9.38 -15.66
C LYS A 52 -22.09 -9.21 -14.49
N ASP A 53 -21.03 -10.01 -14.44
CA ASP A 53 -20.06 -9.98 -13.35
C ASP A 53 -18.76 -9.39 -13.90
N ASN A 54 -18.62 -8.08 -13.71
CA ASN A 54 -17.59 -7.27 -14.33
C ASN A 54 -16.64 -6.72 -13.27
N MET A 55 -15.34 -6.89 -13.47
CA MET A 55 -14.32 -6.23 -12.66
C MET A 55 -13.76 -5.02 -13.40
N PHE A 56 -13.71 -3.88 -12.72
CA PHE A 56 -13.12 -2.67 -13.24
C PHE A 56 -11.60 -2.68 -13.07
N PHE A 57 -10.90 -2.19 -14.07
CA PHE A 57 -9.46 -1.98 -14.02
C PHE A 57 -9.07 -0.65 -14.68
N TRP A 58 -7.87 -0.18 -14.36
CA TRP A 58 -7.19 0.88 -15.06
C TRP A 58 -5.72 0.50 -15.25
N LEU A 59 -5.31 0.27 -16.49
CA LEU A 59 -3.93 0.08 -16.91
C LEU A 59 -3.35 1.43 -17.36
N VAL A 60 -2.25 1.84 -16.74
CA VAL A 60 -1.43 2.98 -17.18
C VAL A 60 -0.09 2.41 -17.64
N SER A 61 0.18 2.51 -18.94
CA SER A 61 1.40 1.98 -19.54
C SER A 61 2.48 3.06 -19.65
N ASN A 62 3.71 2.66 -19.35
CA ASN A 62 4.88 3.51 -19.52
C ASN A 62 5.48 3.31 -20.91
N THR A 63 5.37 4.33 -21.74
CA THR A 63 5.86 4.31 -23.12
C THR A 63 7.25 4.94 -23.29
N THR A 64 7.79 5.58 -22.24
CA THR A 64 9.00 6.41 -22.32
C THR A 64 10.21 5.80 -21.60
N ASN A 65 9.99 5.04 -20.52
CA ASN A 65 11.06 4.41 -19.75
C ASN A 65 11.49 3.10 -20.41
N THR A 66 12.69 3.07 -21.00
CA THR A 66 13.22 1.86 -21.64
C THR A 66 13.88 0.88 -20.67
N TYR A 67 14.15 1.29 -19.43
CA TYR A 67 14.90 0.50 -18.45
C TYR A 67 14.01 -0.52 -17.72
N ASN A 68 12.79 -0.12 -17.35
CA ASN A 68 11.83 -0.95 -16.63
C ASN A 68 10.66 -1.43 -17.50
N LYS A 69 10.79 -1.31 -18.83
CA LYS A 69 9.77 -1.66 -19.83
C LYS A 69 9.39 -3.15 -19.90
N ASP A 70 9.97 -3.99 -19.06
CA ASP A 70 9.68 -5.43 -18.98
C ASP A 70 8.92 -5.79 -17.69
N LYS A 71 8.50 -4.79 -16.90
CA LYS A 71 7.82 -4.96 -15.61
C LYS A 71 6.38 -4.50 -15.65
N LEU A 72 5.52 -5.21 -14.93
CA LEU A 72 4.13 -4.86 -14.68
C LEU A 72 3.88 -4.90 -13.17
N ILE A 73 3.36 -3.82 -12.62
CA ILE A 73 2.90 -3.75 -11.24
C ILE A 73 1.38 -3.86 -11.24
N ILE A 74 0.82 -4.84 -10.54
CA ILE A 74 -0.58 -4.78 -10.11
C ILE A 74 -0.65 -3.95 -8.84
N TRP A 75 -1.60 -3.02 -8.74
CA TRP A 75 -1.90 -2.28 -7.50
C TRP A 75 -3.29 -2.62 -6.99
N LEU A 76 -3.38 -2.98 -5.71
CA LEU A 76 -4.62 -3.32 -5.00
C LEU A 76 -4.75 -2.47 -3.73
N ASN A 77 -5.80 -1.65 -3.63
CA ASN A 77 -6.18 -1.09 -2.32
C ASN A 77 -6.96 -2.12 -1.48
N GLY A 78 -7.19 -1.80 -0.21
CA GLY A 78 -7.74 -2.71 0.80
C GLY A 78 -9.23 -2.56 1.09
N GLY A 79 -9.56 -2.21 2.34
CA GLY A 79 -10.92 -2.19 2.89
C GLY A 79 -11.16 -3.34 3.87
N PRO A 80 -11.80 -4.47 3.47
CA PRO A 80 -12.28 -4.85 2.14
C PRO A 80 -13.29 -3.90 1.51
N GLY A 81 -13.15 -3.67 0.20
CA GLY A 81 -14.16 -2.96 -0.58
C GLY A 81 -13.79 -1.54 -1.01
N CYS A 82 -12.54 -1.13 -0.77
CA CYS A 82 -12.02 0.16 -1.19
C CYS A 82 -11.43 0.07 -2.60
N THR A 83 -11.75 1.06 -3.42
CA THR A 83 -11.36 1.13 -4.83
C THR A 83 -9.84 1.25 -5.01
N SER A 84 -9.31 0.60 -6.05
CA SER A 84 -7.91 0.80 -6.43
C SER A 84 -7.68 2.10 -7.21
N LEU A 85 -8.73 2.90 -7.40
CA LEU A 85 -8.63 4.25 -7.93
C LEU A 85 -8.01 5.23 -6.92
N ASP A 86 -7.92 4.88 -5.64
CA ASP A 86 -7.15 5.64 -4.65
C ASP A 86 -5.68 5.64 -5.05
N GLY A 87 -5.18 4.47 -5.45
CA GLY A 87 -3.89 4.32 -6.12
C GLY A 87 -3.72 5.28 -7.30
N VAL A 88 -4.74 5.42 -8.15
CA VAL A 88 -4.70 6.25 -9.37
C VAL A 88 -4.67 7.76 -9.10
N PHE A 89 -5.51 8.23 -8.17
CA PHE A 89 -5.80 9.66 -7.98
C PHE A 89 -5.21 10.27 -6.72
N LEU A 90 -4.99 9.48 -5.68
CA LEU A 90 -4.55 9.97 -4.37
C LEU A 90 -3.08 9.64 -4.14
N GLU A 91 -2.65 8.44 -4.53
CA GLU A 91 -1.35 7.92 -4.11
C GLU A 91 -0.26 7.99 -5.19
N ASN A 92 -0.29 7.05 -6.14
CA ASN A 92 0.89 6.66 -6.91
C ASN A 92 0.66 6.64 -8.44
N GLY A 93 -0.57 6.87 -8.88
CA GLY A 93 -0.95 7.05 -10.27
C GLY A 93 -0.60 8.44 -10.81
N PRO A 94 -0.85 8.67 -12.12
CA PRO A 94 -0.41 9.89 -12.79
C PRO A 94 -1.25 11.12 -12.44
N TYR A 95 -2.41 10.95 -11.80
CA TYR A 95 -3.34 12.03 -11.53
C TYR A 95 -3.21 12.57 -10.11
N GLN A 96 -3.33 13.89 -9.98
CA GLN A 96 -3.44 14.57 -8.71
C GLN A 96 -4.44 15.72 -8.82
N PHE A 97 -5.34 15.84 -7.84
CA PHE A 97 -6.24 16.99 -7.74
C PHE A 97 -5.47 18.27 -7.39
N ASP A 98 -5.82 19.36 -8.08
CA ASP A 98 -5.33 20.71 -7.80
C ASP A 98 -6.53 21.66 -7.68
N GLY A 99 -7.36 21.39 -6.66
CA GLY A 99 -8.68 21.96 -6.51
C GLY A 99 -9.78 21.10 -7.18
N PRO A 100 -11.05 21.55 -7.10
CA PRO A 100 -12.21 20.70 -7.43
C PRO A 100 -12.36 20.37 -8.92
N ASN A 101 -11.85 21.24 -9.80
CA ASN A 101 -12.08 21.15 -11.23
C ASN A 101 -10.80 21.08 -12.06
N ARG A 102 -9.73 20.53 -11.47
CA ARG A 102 -8.41 20.51 -12.09
C ARG A 102 -7.64 19.27 -11.67
N LEU A 103 -7.12 18.55 -12.65
CA LEU A 103 -6.19 17.44 -12.50
C LEU A 103 -4.85 17.83 -13.13
N ARG A 104 -3.78 17.74 -12.35
CA ARG A 104 -2.40 17.90 -12.82
C ARG A 104 -1.68 16.56 -12.83
N PHE A 105 -0.62 16.47 -13.62
CA PHE A 105 0.26 15.30 -13.60
C PHE A 105 1.01 15.24 -12.27
N ARG A 106 1.04 14.07 -11.64
CA ARG A 106 1.74 13.85 -10.36
C ARG A 106 3.24 13.81 -10.55
N ASP A 107 3.97 14.58 -9.75
CA ASP A 107 5.43 14.72 -9.88
C ASP A 107 6.17 13.39 -9.72
N TYR A 108 5.68 12.52 -8.83
CA TYR A 108 6.19 11.16 -8.62
C TYR A 108 5.05 10.16 -8.80
N SER A 109 5.05 9.45 -9.93
CA SER A 109 4.09 8.38 -10.21
C SER A 109 4.82 7.09 -10.58
N LEU A 110 4.29 5.95 -10.13
CA LEU A 110 4.79 4.63 -10.55
C LEU A 110 4.72 4.46 -12.08
N SER A 111 3.76 5.09 -12.75
CA SER A 111 3.63 5.07 -14.21
C SER A 111 4.80 5.73 -14.94
N GLN A 112 5.62 6.55 -14.27
CA GLN A 112 6.87 7.08 -14.83
C GLN A 112 7.97 6.00 -14.91
N GLN A 113 7.79 4.86 -14.24
CA GLN A 113 8.77 3.78 -14.23
C GLN A 113 8.23 2.41 -14.64
N PHE A 114 6.94 2.14 -14.51
CA PHE A 114 6.39 0.80 -14.75
C PHE A 114 5.08 0.89 -15.50
N ASP A 115 4.67 -0.21 -16.15
CA ASP A 115 3.26 -0.42 -16.43
C ASP A 115 2.56 -0.72 -15.10
N VAL A 116 1.44 -0.06 -14.82
CA VAL A 116 0.70 -0.23 -13.58
C VAL A 116 -0.76 -0.57 -13.88
N LEU A 117 -1.23 -1.68 -13.32
CA LEU A 117 -2.60 -2.18 -13.42
C LEU A 117 -3.31 -2.05 -12.07
N TYR A 118 -4.20 -1.08 -11.96
CA TYR A 118 -5.08 -0.87 -10.81
C TYR A 118 -6.35 -1.70 -10.99
N ILE A 119 -6.77 -2.45 -9.97
CA ILE A 119 -7.92 -3.37 -10.08
C ILE A 119 -8.88 -3.15 -8.91
N ASP A 120 -10.13 -2.81 -9.20
CA ASP A 120 -11.19 -2.80 -8.18
C ASP A 120 -11.56 -4.25 -7.85
N GLN A 121 -11.26 -4.68 -6.63
CA GLN A 121 -11.54 -6.04 -6.18
C GLN A 121 -11.86 -6.08 -4.67
N PRO A 122 -12.66 -7.04 -4.20
CA PRO A 122 -13.47 -8.01 -4.96
C PRO A 122 -14.69 -7.35 -5.64
N TYR A 123 -15.65 -8.13 -6.16
CA TYR A 123 -16.90 -7.56 -6.65
C TYR A 123 -17.63 -6.75 -5.57
N GLY A 124 -18.24 -5.64 -5.98
CA GLY A 124 -18.86 -4.65 -5.10
C GLY A 124 -17.94 -3.49 -4.71
N THR A 125 -16.65 -3.57 -5.04
CA THR A 125 -15.65 -2.50 -4.86
C THR A 125 -15.72 -1.53 -6.04
N GLY A 126 -15.83 -0.22 -5.77
CA GLY A 126 -15.78 0.83 -6.79
C GLY A 126 -16.70 0.56 -7.99
N PHE A 127 -16.11 0.42 -9.19
CA PHE A 127 -16.85 0.11 -10.42
C PHE A 127 -16.93 -1.39 -10.75
N SER A 128 -16.42 -2.27 -9.90
CA SER A 128 -16.59 -3.72 -10.05
C SER A 128 -17.98 -4.15 -9.61
N VAL A 129 -18.86 -4.44 -10.56
CA VAL A 129 -20.26 -4.82 -10.32
C VAL A 129 -20.49 -6.30 -10.61
N ALA A 130 -21.33 -6.93 -9.80
CA ALA A 130 -21.72 -8.32 -10.01
C ALA A 130 -23.09 -8.63 -9.43
N SER A 131 -23.61 -9.76 -9.86
CA SER A 131 -24.75 -10.42 -9.24
C SER A 131 -24.44 -10.81 -7.77
N THR A 132 -25.45 -10.83 -6.90
CA THR A 132 -25.28 -11.03 -5.44
C THR A 132 -24.60 -12.35 -5.09
N GLU A 133 -24.85 -13.38 -5.89
CA GLU A 133 -24.29 -14.72 -5.80
C GLU A 133 -22.80 -14.80 -6.16
N SER A 134 -22.28 -13.81 -6.90
CA SER A 134 -20.90 -13.78 -7.35
C SER A 134 -19.94 -13.18 -6.33
N TYR A 135 -20.45 -12.50 -5.29
CA TYR A 135 -19.66 -11.93 -4.21
C TYR A 135 -18.90 -13.01 -3.44
N ALA A 136 -17.62 -12.78 -3.22
CA ALA A 136 -16.79 -13.65 -2.42
C ALA A 136 -17.24 -13.63 -0.95
N LYS A 137 -17.32 -14.81 -0.34
CA LYS A 137 -17.59 -15.00 1.08
C LYS A 137 -16.32 -15.29 1.88
N THR A 138 -15.22 -15.58 1.17
CA THR A 138 -13.91 -15.81 1.76
C THR A 138 -12.80 -15.13 0.96
N TYR A 139 -11.67 -14.85 1.59
CA TYR A 139 -10.49 -14.33 0.88
C TYR A 139 -9.97 -15.32 -0.18
N ARG A 140 -10.17 -16.62 0.00
CA ARG A 140 -9.89 -17.65 -1.02
C ARG A 140 -10.78 -17.51 -2.26
N GLU A 141 -12.08 -17.28 -2.10
CA GLU A 141 -13.00 -17.04 -3.22
C GLU A 141 -12.69 -15.71 -3.94
N ALA A 142 -12.33 -14.67 -3.19
CA ALA A 142 -11.87 -13.39 -3.75
C ALA A 142 -10.61 -13.61 -4.62
N THR A 143 -9.65 -14.38 -4.09
CA THR A 143 -8.42 -14.76 -4.81
C THR A 143 -8.70 -15.51 -6.10
N GLN A 144 -9.63 -16.47 -6.08
CA GLN A 144 -10.02 -17.21 -7.29
C GLN A 144 -10.64 -16.30 -8.35
N THR A 145 -11.46 -15.34 -7.93
CA THR A 145 -12.08 -14.36 -8.83
C THR A 145 -11.03 -13.43 -9.44
N LEU A 146 -10.07 -12.95 -8.64
CA LEU A 146 -8.96 -12.12 -9.12
C LEU A 146 -8.03 -12.90 -10.06
N LEU A 147 -7.76 -14.17 -9.78
CA LEU A 147 -6.96 -15.03 -10.67
C LEU A 147 -7.66 -15.22 -12.03
N GLU A 148 -8.98 -15.41 -12.04
CA GLU A 148 -9.76 -15.51 -13.27
C GLU A 148 -9.79 -14.18 -14.05
N PHE A 149 -9.93 -13.05 -13.34
CA PHE A 149 -9.77 -11.74 -13.95
C PHE A 149 -8.41 -11.62 -14.66
N LEU A 150 -7.31 -12.01 -14.02
CA LEU A 150 -5.97 -11.93 -14.61
C LEU A 150 -5.82 -12.82 -15.85
N ARG A 151 -6.37 -14.04 -15.84
CA ARG A 151 -6.38 -14.90 -17.03
C ARG A 151 -7.06 -14.21 -18.21
N ARG A 152 -8.22 -13.59 -17.97
CA ARG A 152 -8.98 -12.87 -19.01
C ARG A 152 -8.32 -11.57 -19.41
N PHE A 153 -7.74 -10.83 -18.47
CA PHE A 153 -6.96 -9.63 -18.74
C PHE A 153 -5.81 -9.92 -19.70
N TYR A 154 -5.05 -10.99 -19.48
CA TYR A 154 -3.97 -11.37 -20.38
C TYR A 154 -4.42 -11.90 -21.75
N LEU A 155 -5.68 -12.31 -21.89
CA LEU A 155 -6.26 -12.59 -23.21
C LEU A 155 -6.53 -11.30 -24.01
N VAL A 156 -6.89 -10.23 -23.33
CA VAL A 156 -7.11 -8.90 -23.92
C VAL A 156 -5.78 -8.16 -24.16
N PHE A 157 -4.82 -8.32 -23.25
CA PHE A 157 -3.49 -7.69 -23.27
C PHE A 157 -2.36 -8.74 -23.32
N PRO A 158 -2.27 -9.57 -24.38
CA PRO A 158 -1.31 -10.67 -24.47
C PRO A 158 0.16 -10.21 -24.44
N GLU A 159 0.44 -8.98 -24.85
CA GLU A 159 1.78 -8.36 -24.81
C GLU A 159 2.32 -8.20 -23.37
N LEU A 160 1.43 -8.15 -22.37
CA LEU A 160 1.83 -8.00 -20.96
C LEU A 160 2.13 -9.36 -20.30
N ARG A 161 1.73 -10.48 -20.91
CA ARG A 161 1.85 -11.84 -20.34
C ARG A 161 3.28 -12.22 -19.94
N GLN A 162 4.27 -11.69 -20.67
CA GLN A 162 5.68 -12.00 -20.48
C GLN A 162 6.40 -11.04 -19.54
N ARG A 163 5.73 -9.99 -19.06
CA ARG A 163 6.32 -9.01 -18.15
C ARG A 163 6.60 -9.64 -16.80
N GLN A 164 7.67 -9.21 -16.15
CA GLN A 164 7.95 -9.51 -14.76
C GLN A 164 6.82 -8.92 -13.91
N LEU A 165 6.00 -9.79 -13.33
CA LEU A 165 4.82 -9.40 -12.58
C LEU A 165 5.19 -9.14 -11.12
N TYR A 166 4.95 -7.92 -10.67
CA TYR A 166 4.95 -7.58 -9.26
C TYR A 166 3.52 -7.31 -8.81
N VAL A 167 3.18 -7.78 -7.61
CA VAL A 167 1.86 -7.50 -7.02
C VAL A 167 2.08 -6.59 -5.81
N ALA A 168 1.53 -5.39 -5.90
CA ALA A 168 1.63 -4.34 -4.91
C ALA A 168 0.25 -3.91 -4.40
N GLY A 169 0.23 -3.25 -3.26
CA GLY A 169 -0.99 -2.73 -2.69
C GLY A 169 -0.84 -2.41 -1.21
N GLU A 170 -1.93 -2.03 -0.58
CA GLU A 170 -1.93 -1.59 0.81
C GLU A 170 -3.10 -2.10 1.67
N SER A 171 -2.97 -1.96 2.99
CA SER A 171 -4.05 -2.25 3.95
C SER A 171 -4.47 -3.73 3.87
N GLU A 172 -5.76 -4.03 3.70
CA GLU A 172 -6.27 -5.38 3.50
C GLU A 172 -5.69 -6.11 2.26
N ALA A 173 -5.01 -5.40 1.34
CA ALA A 173 -4.18 -6.04 0.33
C ALA A 173 -3.01 -6.85 0.92
N GLY A 174 -2.63 -6.58 2.18
CA GLY A 174 -1.79 -7.48 2.97
C GLY A 174 -2.35 -8.90 3.11
N THR A 175 -3.68 -9.06 3.00
CA THR A 175 -4.36 -10.35 2.89
C THR A 175 -4.44 -10.82 1.44
N TYR A 176 -4.92 -9.97 0.52
CA TYR A 176 -5.14 -10.38 -0.88
C TYR A 176 -3.85 -10.80 -1.59
N ILE A 177 -2.77 -10.06 -1.42
CA ILE A 177 -1.53 -10.21 -2.19
C ILE A 177 -0.84 -11.56 -1.89
N PRO A 178 -0.61 -11.98 -0.62
CA PRO A 178 -0.01 -13.27 -0.34
C PRO A 178 -0.87 -14.45 -0.85
N TYR A 179 -2.20 -14.37 -0.71
CA TYR A 179 -3.09 -15.42 -1.22
C TYR A 179 -3.05 -15.53 -2.74
N LEU A 180 -3.08 -14.40 -3.46
CA LEU A 180 -2.91 -14.38 -4.91
C LEU A 180 -1.57 -14.94 -5.35
N ALA A 181 -0.48 -14.52 -4.69
CA ALA A 181 0.87 -14.97 -4.99
C ALA A 181 1.02 -16.49 -4.82
N GLU A 182 0.52 -17.04 -3.71
CA GLU A 182 0.55 -18.48 -3.47
C GLU A 182 -0.30 -19.24 -4.50
N ALA A 183 -1.47 -18.72 -4.87
CA ALA A 183 -2.31 -19.29 -5.91
C ALA A 183 -1.60 -19.32 -7.28
N ILE A 184 -0.88 -18.24 -7.64
CA ILE A 184 -0.07 -18.18 -8.87
C ILE A 184 1.04 -19.23 -8.84
N LEU A 185 1.78 -19.34 -7.73
CA LEU A 185 2.88 -20.31 -7.60
C LEU A 185 2.41 -21.76 -7.70
N LYS A 186 1.18 -22.05 -7.25
CA LYS A 186 0.52 -23.36 -7.36
C LYS A 186 -0.01 -23.67 -8.77
N MET A 187 -0.05 -22.69 -9.68
CA MET A 187 -0.47 -22.95 -11.07
C MET A 187 0.51 -23.89 -11.79
N PRO A 188 0.03 -24.65 -12.80
CA PRO A 188 0.90 -25.38 -13.72
C PRO A 188 1.91 -24.44 -14.37
N ALA A 189 3.16 -24.89 -14.52
CA ALA A 189 4.26 -24.05 -15.05
C ALA A 189 3.95 -23.41 -16.42
N ALA A 190 3.16 -24.09 -17.26
CA ALA A 190 2.75 -23.59 -18.58
C ALA A 190 1.71 -22.46 -18.54
N GLU A 191 1.00 -22.28 -17.44
CA GLU A 191 -0.05 -21.26 -17.26
C GLU A 191 0.36 -20.19 -16.25
N ARG A 192 1.41 -20.45 -15.47
CA ARG A 192 1.89 -19.59 -14.39
C ARG A 192 2.25 -18.19 -14.89
N PHE A 193 1.83 -17.17 -14.15
CA PHE A 193 2.25 -15.79 -14.38
C PHE A 193 3.70 -15.59 -13.92
N ALA A 194 4.45 -14.69 -14.56
CA ALA A 194 5.86 -14.45 -14.25
C ALA A 194 6.05 -13.63 -12.95
N LEU A 195 5.49 -14.13 -11.84
CA LEU A 195 5.56 -13.49 -10.52
C LEU A 195 7.01 -13.32 -10.07
N SER A 196 7.39 -12.06 -9.86
CA SER A 196 8.76 -11.62 -9.62
C SER A 196 8.94 -10.95 -8.25
N GLY A 197 7.86 -10.53 -7.59
CA GLY A 197 7.93 -10.03 -6.20
C GLY A 197 6.60 -9.47 -5.69
N LEU A 198 6.52 -9.28 -4.37
CA LEU A 198 5.39 -8.66 -3.68
C LEU A 198 5.81 -7.35 -3.01
N MET A 199 4.93 -6.35 -2.98
CA MET A 199 5.17 -5.06 -2.32
C MET A 199 3.93 -4.64 -1.52
N ILE A 200 3.97 -4.74 -0.19
CA ILE A 200 2.78 -4.56 0.66
C ILE A 200 2.98 -3.35 1.57
N GLY A 201 2.12 -2.35 1.40
CA GLY A 201 2.05 -1.13 2.17
C GLY A 201 1.16 -1.28 3.39
N ASN A 202 1.63 -0.95 4.59
CA ASN A 202 0.78 -0.89 5.80
C ASN A 202 -0.24 -2.06 5.87
N GLY A 203 0.26 -3.29 5.71
CA GLY A 203 -0.61 -4.42 5.35
C GLY A 203 -1.22 -5.14 6.54
N TRP A 204 -2.49 -5.50 6.45
CA TRP A 204 -3.13 -6.45 7.37
C TRP A 204 -2.70 -7.88 7.00
N ILE A 205 -1.73 -8.45 7.71
CA ILE A 205 -1.07 -9.72 7.33
C ILE A 205 -1.23 -10.82 8.40
N ASP A 206 -0.97 -10.46 9.66
CA ASP A 206 -0.98 -11.37 10.80
C ASP A 206 -1.85 -10.77 11.92
N PRO A 207 -3.14 -11.14 12.00
CA PRO A 207 -4.11 -10.41 12.81
C PRO A 207 -3.73 -10.36 14.30
N LEU A 208 -3.28 -11.47 14.89
CA LEU A 208 -3.04 -11.51 16.33
C LEU A 208 -1.92 -10.53 16.77
N PRO A 209 -0.69 -10.56 16.20
CA PRO A 209 0.30 -9.53 16.48
C PRO A 209 -0.19 -8.11 16.21
N MET A 210 -0.95 -7.89 15.13
CA MET A 210 -1.51 -6.58 14.80
C MET A 210 -2.46 -6.08 15.88
N TYR A 211 -3.46 -6.87 16.29
CA TYR A 211 -4.38 -6.49 17.37
C TYR A 211 -3.67 -6.24 18.70
N MET A 212 -2.65 -7.03 19.01
CA MET A 212 -1.92 -6.86 20.27
C MET A 212 -1.01 -5.62 20.27
N SER A 213 -0.67 -5.10 19.10
CA SER A 213 0.24 -3.95 18.96
C SER A 213 -0.42 -2.60 19.25
N TYR A 214 -1.75 -2.51 19.26
CA TYR A 214 -2.45 -1.22 19.39
C TYR A 214 -2.11 -0.46 20.69
N ALA A 215 -1.94 -1.13 21.83
CA ALA A 215 -1.53 -0.45 23.06
C ALA A 215 -0.08 0.06 22.99
N GLU A 216 0.80 -0.70 22.36
CA GLU A 216 2.22 -0.36 22.23
C GLU A 216 2.41 0.84 21.29
N ILE A 217 1.75 0.87 20.13
CA ILE A 217 1.83 2.02 19.23
C ILE A 217 1.33 3.30 19.92
N LEU A 218 0.25 3.24 20.68
CA LEU A 218 -0.24 4.40 21.45
C LEU A 218 0.74 4.83 22.53
N THR A 219 1.41 3.88 23.19
CA THR A 219 2.49 4.18 24.16
C THR A 219 3.62 4.95 23.48
N ARG A 220 4.08 4.49 22.30
CA ARG A 220 5.17 5.12 21.54
C ARG A 220 4.85 6.52 21.03
N HIS A 221 3.56 6.82 20.85
CA HIS A 221 3.08 8.15 20.46
C HIS A 221 2.65 9.01 21.66
N GLU A 222 2.81 8.52 22.89
CA GLU A 222 2.38 9.21 24.13
C GLU A 222 0.86 9.50 24.17
N LEU A 223 0.06 8.65 23.52
CA LEU A 223 -1.40 8.77 23.41
C LEU A 223 -2.18 7.80 24.29
N LEU A 224 -1.49 6.84 24.94
CA LEU A 224 -2.13 5.84 25.78
C LEU A 224 -2.43 6.38 27.18
N THR A 225 -3.71 6.46 27.55
CA THR A 225 -4.14 6.79 28.92
C THR A 225 -4.38 5.52 29.75
N PRO A 226 -4.32 5.57 31.10
CA PRO A 226 -4.62 4.39 31.93
C PRO A 226 -6.03 3.83 31.73
N GLU A 227 -7.01 4.69 31.45
CA GLU A 227 -8.40 4.29 31.21
C GLU A 227 -8.54 3.53 29.89
N VAL A 228 -8.03 4.11 28.79
CA VAL A 228 -8.01 3.48 27.47
C VAL A 228 -7.25 2.14 27.54
N TYR A 229 -6.08 2.12 28.17
CA TYR A 229 -5.30 0.88 28.33
C TYR A 229 -6.08 -0.22 29.06
N THR A 230 -6.74 0.12 30.18
CA THR A 230 -7.53 -0.84 30.96
C THR A 230 -8.69 -1.42 30.14
N ASN A 231 -9.31 -0.62 29.28
CA ASN A 231 -10.43 -1.06 28.44
C ASN A 231 -9.94 -1.89 27.24
N MET A 232 -8.82 -1.52 26.63
CA MET A 232 -8.17 -2.31 25.58
C MET A 232 -7.71 -3.67 26.10
N LEU A 233 -7.08 -3.72 27.28
CA LEU A 233 -6.52 -4.96 27.85
C LEU A 233 -7.58 -6.06 28.02
N LYS A 234 -8.79 -5.70 28.45
CA LYS A 234 -9.92 -6.66 28.59
C LYS A 234 -10.30 -7.31 27.26
N LEU A 235 -10.27 -6.53 26.17
CA LEU A 235 -10.57 -7.01 24.83
C LEU A 235 -9.39 -7.80 24.25
N MET A 236 -8.15 -7.34 24.47
CA MET A 236 -6.93 -8.05 24.07
C MET A 236 -6.86 -9.46 24.68
N ASP A 237 -7.17 -9.61 25.96
CA ASP A 237 -7.24 -10.92 26.62
C ASP A 237 -8.28 -11.85 25.99
N SER A 238 -9.43 -11.29 25.61
CA SER A 238 -10.51 -12.04 24.98
C SER A 238 -10.16 -12.43 23.55
N CYS A 239 -9.58 -11.51 22.80
CA CYS A 239 -9.04 -11.70 21.46
C CYS A 239 -7.98 -12.82 21.45
N ALA A 240 -6.98 -12.74 22.34
CA ALA A 240 -5.94 -13.76 22.46
C ALA A 240 -6.50 -15.15 22.80
N ARG A 241 -7.63 -15.25 23.51
CA ARG A 241 -8.30 -16.53 23.77
C ARG A 241 -8.99 -17.11 22.54
N GLU A 242 -9.55 -16.28 21.67
CA GLU A 242 -10.16 -16.75 20.42
C GLU A 242 -9.10 -17.35 19.48
N PHE A 243 -7.96 -16.68 19.35
CA PHE A 243 -6.85 -17.16 18.52
C PHE A 243 -6.16 -18.43 19.04
N LYS A 244 -6.50 -18.95 20.23
CA LYS A 244 -6.04 -20.28 20.69
C LYS A 244 -6.80 -21.44 20.05
N ARG A 245 -7.93 -21.15 19.40
CA ARG A 245 -8.80 -22.16 18.80
C ARG A 245 -8.73 -22.04 17.28
N ALA A 246 -8.93 -23.16 16.59
CA ALA A 246 -9.09 -23.16 15.14
C ALA A 246 -10.58 -23.00 14.76
N PRO A 247 -10.90 -22.33 13.64
CA PRO A 247 -9.98 -21.59 12.77
C PRO A 247 -9.51 -20.26 13.41
N GLN A 248 -8.36 -19.76 12.96
CA GLN A 248 -7.87 -18.40 13.24
C GLN A 248 -8.19 -17.54 12.01
N PRO A 249 -9.31 -16.82 11.97
CA PRO A 249 -9.71 -16.06 10.79
C PRO A 249 -8.90 -14.75 10.66
N VAL A 250 -9.01 -14.10 9.50
CA VAL A 250 -8.41 -12.79 9.24
C VAL A 250 -8.98 -11.70 10.16
N HIS A 251 -10.27 -11.79 10.52
CA HIS A 251 -10.96 -10.85 11.42
C HIS A 251 -11.77 -11.59 12.48
N THR A 252 -11.84 -11.04 13.69
CA THR A 252 -12.81 -11.49 14.70
C THR A 252 -13.50 -10.31 15.39
N ASP A 253 -14.81 -10.45 15.66
CA ASP A 253 -15.64 -9.40 16.23
C ASP A 253 -15.09 -8.85 17.56
N VAL A 254 -14.47 -9.69 18.40
CA VAL A 254 -13.91 -9.23 19.68
C VAL A 254 -12.62 -8.42 19.50
N CYS A 255 -11.78 -8.82 18.53
CA CYS A 255 -10.50 -8.19 18.28
C CYS A 255 -10.68 -6.85 17.55
N GLU A 256 -11.63 -6.76 16.61
CA GLU A 256 -11.99 -5.53 15.88
C GLU A 256 -12.43 -4.40 16.81
N ARG A 257 -12.86 -4.72 18.04
CA ARG A 257 -13.23 -3.72 19.04
C ARG A 257 -12.04 -3.08 19.75
N ILE A 258 -10.86 -3.70 19.72
CA ILE A 258 -9.64 -3.19 20.38
C ILE A 258 -9.27 -1.80 19.85
N PRO A 259 -9.06 -1.60 18.53
CA PRO A 259 -8.66 -0.28 18.04
C PRO A 259 -9.73 0.78 18.29
N MET A 260 -11.01 0.38 18.30
CA MET A 260 -12.15 1.26 18.53
C MET A 260 -12.22 1.83 19.95
N VAL A 261 -11.61 1.20 20.95
CA VAL A 261 -11.55 1.77 22.31
C VAL A 261 -10.86 3.14 22.27
N PHE A 262 -9.66 3.21 21.69
CA PHE A 262 -8.93 4.46 21.56
C PHE A 262 -9.65 5.47 20.67
N LEU A 263 -10.23 5.04 19.55
CA LEU A 263 -10.93 5.96 18.65
C LEU A 263 -12.19 6.57 19.29
N ASN A 264 -12.85 5.84 20.20
CA ASN A 264 -14.03 6.33 20.91
C ASN A 264 -13.70 7.14 22.16
N GLU A 265 -12.68 6.72 22.92
CA GLU A 265 -12.38 7.24 24.27
C GLU A 265 -11.14 8.14 24.31
N GLY A 266 -10.21 7.99 23.37
CA GLY A 266 -8.93 8.68 23.34
C GLY A 266 -8.93 10.03 22.63
N GLY A 267 -10.09 10.50 22.15
CA GLY A 267 -10.19 11.75 21.39
C GLY A 267 -9.70 13.00 22.16
N PRO A 268 -9.16 14.02 21.46
CA PRO A 268 -8.58 15.20 22.10
C PRO A 268 -9.61 16.10 22.80
N LYS A 269 -10.89 15.99 22.41
CA LYS A 269 -12.03 16.70 23.00
C LYS A 269 -13.35 16.01 22.62
N PRO A 270 -14.48 16.30 23.31
CA PRO A 270 -15.77 15.70 22.98
C PRO A 270 -16.16 15.89 21.51
N GLY A 271 -16.60 14.80 20.86
CA GLY A 271 -17.01 14.78 19.46
C GLY A 271 -15.87 14.72 18.44
N MET A 272 -14.61 14.67 18.90
CA MET A 272 -13.43 14.47 18.05
C MET A 272 -12.74 13.16 18.41
N CYS A 273 -12.00 12.61 17.46
CA CYS A 273 -11.15 11.44 17.62
C CYS A 273 -9.82 11.65 16.87
N TYR A 274 -8.82 10.83 17.17
CA TYR A 274 -7.63 10.74 16.34
C TYR A 274 -7.96 10.06 15.02
N ASN A 275 -7.22 10.40 13.96
CA ASN A 275 -7.35 9.76 12.67
C ASN A 275 -6.68 8.38 12.72
N MET A 276 -7.44 7.32 12.45
CA MET A 276 -6.94 5.94 12.46
C MET A 276 -5.84 5.66 11.41
N TYR A 277 -5.73 6.51 10.39
CA TYR A 277 -4.73 6.39 9.34
C TYR A 277 -3.47 7.22 9.62
N ASP A 278 -3.51 8.19 10.53
CA ASP A 278 -2.36 9.02 10.93
C ASP A 278 -2.55 9.59 12.34
N LEU A 279 -1.79 9.09 13.32
CA LEU A 279 -1.89 9.51 14.73
C LEU A 279 -1.55 10.99 14.97
N ARG A 280 -0.95 11.67 14.00
CA ARG A 280 -0.67 13.11 14.08
C ARG A 280 -1.91 13.96 13.75
N LEU A 281 -2.94 13.36 13.17
CA LEU A 281 -4.15 14.01 12.71
C LEU A 281 -5.35 13.67 13.59
N THR A 282 -6.40 14.49 13.48
CA THR A 282 -7.67 14.31 14.21
C THR A 282 -8.84 14.51 13.26
N ASP A 283 -9.97 13.88 13.56
CA ASP A 283 -11.21 13.96 12.78
C ASP A 283 -12.44 13.99 13.71
N THR A 284 -13.61 14.24 13.15
CA THR A 284 -14.90 14.19 13.86
C THR A 284 -15.32 12.74 14.14
N GLN A 285 -15.94 12.49 15.29
CA GLN A 285 -16.63 11.22 15.54
C GLN A 285 -17.96 11.17 14.78
N PRO A 286 -18.35 10.03 14.17
CA PRO A 286 -17.66 8.73 14.19
C PRO A 286 -16.68 8.50 13.02
N SER A 287 -16.37 9.50 12.19
CA SER A 287 -15.52 9.35 11.01
C SER A 287 -14.09 8.92 11.37
N CYS A 288 -13.44 9.55 12.34
CA CYS A 288 -12.15 9.13 12.89
C CYS A 288 -11.07 8.75 11.86
N GLY A 289 -11.04 9.43 10.71
CA GLY A 289 -10.14 9.14 9.59
C GLY A 289 -10.85 8.93 8.27
N MET A 290 -12.14 8.58 8.26
CA MET A 290 -12.89 8.37 7.01
C MET A 290 -13.06 9.64 6.15
N ASN A 291 -12.81 10.83 6.70
CA ASN A 291 -12.79 12.08 5.94
C ASN A 291 -11.40 12.43 5.36
N TRP A 292 -10.40 11.56 5.56
CA TRP A 292 -9.03 11.74 5.11
C TRP A 292 -8.73 10.80 3.93
N PRO A 293 -7.88 11.21 2.96
CA PRO A 293 -7.25 12.52 2.84
C PRO A 293 -8.25 13.62 2.48
N SER A 294 -7.84 14.89 2.60
CA SER A 294 -8.75 16.04 2.39
C SER A 294 -9.43 16.05 1.02
N GLU A 295 -8.80 15.42 0.03
CA GLU A 295 -9.22 15.27 -1.35
C GLU A 295 -10.37 14.27 -1.54
N ILE A 296 -10.67 13.41 -0.54
CA ILE A 296 -11.61 12.28 -0.70
C ILE A 296 -13.00 12.73 -1.14
N GLY A 297 -13.48 13.89 -0.66
CA GLY A 297 -14.76 14.46 -1.07
C GLY A 297 -14.77 14.91 -2.54
N THR A 298 -13.74 15.65 -2.95
CA THR A 298 -13.59 16.10 -4.35
C THR A 298 -13.44 14.91 -5.30
N TYR A 299 -12.63 13.94 -4.90
CA TYR A 299 -12.41 12.70 -5.62
C TYR A 299 -13.71 11.89 -5.81
N THR A 300 -14.50 11.75 -4.74
CA THR A 300 -15.79 11.05 -4.78
C THR A 300 -16.79 11.76 -5.68
N GLU A 301 -16.90 13.09 -5.57
CA GLU A 301 -17.75 13.88 -6.46
C GLU A 301 -17.34 13.74 -7.93
N TYR A 302 -16.02 13.76 -8.19
CA TYR A 302 -15.47 13.62 -9.53
C TYR A 302 -15.81 12.26 -10.17
N LEU A 303 -15.61 11.15 -9.46
CA LEU A 303 -15.91 9.81 -9.99
C LEU A 303 -17.41 9.49 -10.10
N ASN A 304 -18.26 10.22 -9.38
CA ASN A 304 -19.72 10.11 -9.56
C ASN A 304 -20.24 10.80 -10.84
N ARG A 305 -19.42 11.56 -11.56
CA ARG A 305 -19.86 12.24 -12.78
C ARG A 305 -19.96 11.29 -13.97
N ALA A 306 -21.07 11.41 -14.69
CA ALA A 306 -21.33 10.60 -15.88
C ALA A 306 -20.31 10.80 -17.02
N ASP A 307 -19.78 12.01 -17.21
CA ASP A 307 -18.77 12.27 -18.24
C ASP A 307 -17.40 11.70 -17.87
N VAL A 308 -17.05 11.69 -16.58
CA VAL A 308 -15.87 10.99 -16.04
C VAL A 308 -16.02 9.49 -16.24
N GLN A 309 -17.10 8.88 -15.74
CA GLN A 309 -17.38 7.44 -15.89
C GLN A 309 -17.34 6.99 -17.35
N LYS A 310 -17.94 7.78 -18.26
CA LYS A 310 -17.90 7.50 -19.70
C LYS A 310 -16.48 7.56 -20.26
N SER A 311 -15.64 8.49 -19.80
CA SER A 311 -14.25 8.63 -20.28
C SER A 311 -13.34 7.47 -19.90
N ILE A 312 -13.70 6.73 -18.85
CA ILE A 312 -13.01 5.52 -18.37
C ILE A 312 -13.78 4.23 -18.69
N ASN A 313 -14.67 4.30 -19.68
CA ASN A 313 -15.43 3.16 -20.22
C ASN A 313 -16.23 2.36 -19.17
N VAL A 314 -16.73 3.03 -18.13
CA VAL A 314 -17.70 2.44 -17.20
C VAL A 314 -19.05 2.36 -17.90
N ARG A 315 -19.61 1.14 -17.99
CA ARG A 315 -20.90 0.86 -18.64
C ARG A 315 -22.01 0.73 -17.61
N GLU A 316 -21.70 0.16 -16.46
CA GLU A 316 -22.60 -0.04 -15.33
C GLU A 316 -21.97 0.54 -14.07
N ALA A 317 -22.63 1.51 -13.44
CA ALA A 317 -22.16 2.09 -12.18
C ALA A 317 -23.18 1.80 -11.07
N PRO A 318 -22.75 1.71 -9.80
CA PRO A 318 -23.68 1.79 -8.68
C PRO A 318 -24.47 3.11 -8.74
N ALA A 319 -25.65 3.15 -8.12
CA ALA A 319 -26.51 4.34 -8.12
C ALA A 319 -25.80 5.57 -7.53
N VAL A 320 -24.96 5.34 -6.51
CA VAL A 320 -23.99 6.28 -5.99
C VAL A 320 -22.68 5.52 -5.83
N TRP A 321 -21.62 6.02 -6.44
CA TRP A 321 -20.28 5.49 -6.29
C TRP A 321 -19.67 5.99 -4.98
N THR A 322 -18.98 5.11 -4.26
CA THR A 322 -18.24 5.43 -3.04
C THR A 322 -16.83 4.86 -3.14
N GLU A 323 -15.88 5.49 -2.46
CA GLU A 323 -14.48 5.02 -2.42
C GLU A 323 -14.39 3.65 -1.76
N CYS A 324 -14.90 3.51 -0.53
CA CYS A 324 -15.11 2.21 0.12
C CYS A 324 -16.59 1.78 0.11
N SER A 325 -16.83 0.53 -0.25
CA SER A 325 -18.15 -0.13 -0.21
C SER A 325 -18.20 -1.14 0.91
N ASP A 326 -19.24 -1.07 1.76
CA ASP A 326 -19.45 -2.04 2.83
C ASP A 326 -19.79 -3.46 2.34
N LEU A 327 -20.22 -3.61 1.08
CA LEU A 327 -20.80 -4.87 0.61
C LEU A 327 -19.78 -6.03 0.64
N PRO A 328 -18.55 -5.88 0.09
CA PRO A 328 -17.47 -6.84 0.29
C PRO A 328 -17.23 -7.21 1.76
N ASN A 329 -17.06 -6.20 2.63
CA ASN A 329 -16.82 -6.41 4.06
C ASN A 329 -17.95 -7.25 4.71
N LYS A 330 -19.22 -6.89 4.45
CA LYS A 330 -20.39 -7.63 4.95
C LYS A 330 -20.43 -9.08 4.47
N LYS A 331 -19.96 -9.37 3.26
CA LYS A 331 -19.92 -10.73 2.71
C LYS A 331 -18.78 -11.57 3.28
N LEU A 332 -17.67 -10.94 3.63
CA LEU A 332 -16.50 -11.57 4.26
C LEU A 332 -16.61 -11.72 5.79
N LYS A 333 -17.68 -11.22 6.41
CA LYS A 333 -17.86 -11.23 7.88
C LYS A 333 -17.66 -12.59 8.55
N HIS A 334 -18.00 -13.69 7.86
CA HIS A 334 -17.89 -15.05 8.39
C HIS A 334 -16.79 -15.87 7.69
N ASP A 335 -15.81 -15.19 7.11
CA ASP A 335 -14.64 -15.81 6.53
C ASP A 335 -13.84 -16.59 7.58
N ASP A 336 -13.41 -17.79 7.22
CA ASP A 336 -12.57 -18.68 8.02
C ASP A 336 -11.16 -18.84 7.44
N THR A 337 -10.77 -17.92 6.55
CA THR A 337 -9.48 -17.98 5.88
C THR A 337 -8.38 -17.69 6.91
N PRO A 338 -7.33 -18.55 7.00
CA PRO A 338 -6.20 -18.33 7.89
C PRO A 338 -5.46 -17.02 7.61
N PRO A 339 -4.63 -16.55 8.56
CA PRO A 339 -3.84 -15.36 8.40
C PRO A 339 -2.95 -15.40 7.16
N ALA A 340 -2.78 -14.26 6.50
CA ALA A 340 -1.97 -14.13 5.30
C ALA A 340 -0.46 -14.26 5.57
N SER A 341 -0.03 -14.22 6.83
CA SER A 341 1.32 -14.60 7.25
C SER A 341 1.71 -16.03 6.82
N ILE A 342 0.74 -16.95 6.71
CA ILE A 342 0.97 -18.32 6.23
C ILE A 342 1.35 -18.36 4.73
N PRO A 343 0.50 -17.87 3.80
CA PRO A 343 0.88 -17.81 2.39
C PRO A 343 2.08 -16.89 2.15
N LEU A 344 2.25 -15.79 2.90
CA LEU A 344 3.43 -14.92 2.78
C LEU A 344 4.73 -15.67 3.05
N ARG A 345 4.76 -16.46 4.14
CA ARG A 345 5.89 -17.35 4.46
C ARG A 345 6.14 -18.36 3.35
N ASN A 346 5.08 -18.97 2.80
CA ASN A 346 5.22 -19.96 1.72
C ASN A 346 5.83 -19.33 0.46
N VAL A 347 5.41 -18.11 0.11
CA VAL A 347 5.94 -17.33 -1.01
C VAL A 347 7.44 -17.03 -0.80
N LEU A 348 7.83 -16.57 0.39
CA LEU A 348 9.24 -16.34 0.75
C LEU A 348 10.09 -17.63 0.65
N ASN A 349 9.56 -18.75 1.16
CA ASN A 349 10.26 -20.05 1.09
C ASN A 349 10.43 -20.57 -0.34
N LEU A 350 9.56 -20.15 -1.27
CA LEU A 350 9.67 -20.44 -2.70
C LEU A 350 10.59 -19.46 -3.45
N GLY A 351 11.23 -18.53 -2.73
CA GLY A 351 12.25 -17.63 -3.27
C GLY A 351 11.69 -16.38 -3.95
N VAL A 352 10.39 -16.08 -3.80
CA VAL A 352 9.82 -14.83 -4.31
C VAL A 352 10.12 -13.72 -3.30
N PRO A 353 10.77 -12.62 -3.72
CA PRO A 353 11.10 -11.53 -2.81
C PRO A 353 9.84 -10.75 -2.40
N VAL A 354 9.85 -10.24 -1.18
CA VAL A 354 8.77 -9.44 -0.58
C VAL A 354 9.35 -8.13 -0.06
N LEU A 355 8.70 -7.02 -0.36
CA LEU A 355 8.87 -5.74 0.30
C LEU A 355 7.65 -5.47 1.17
N LEU A 356 7.86 -5.21 2.46
CA LEU A 356 6.89 -4.60 3.35
C LEU A 356 7.31 -3.15 3.56
N PHE A 357 6.51 -2.18 3.12
CA PHE A 357 6.76 -0.77 3.35
C PHE A 357 5.68 -0.22 4.28
N VAL A 358 6.06 0.45 5.37
CA VAL A 358 5.10 0.82 6.42
C VAL A 358 5.31 2.26 6.84
N GLY A 359 4.25 3.06 6.79
CA GLY A 359 4.25 4.41 7.35
C GLY A 359 4.30 4.38 8.87
N LYS A 360 5.24 5.12 9.45
CA LYS A 360 5.49 5.11 10.90
C LYS A 360 4.34 5.68 11.74
N GLU A 361 3.48 6.51 11.15
CA GLU A 361 2.44 7.27 11.86
C GLU A 361 1.06 6.59 11.76
N ASP A 362 0.95 5.47 11.05
CA ASP A 362 -0.28 4.69 10.93
C ASP A 362 -0.64 4.00 12.25
N TYR A 363 -1.90 4.12 12.65
CA TYR A 363 -2.44 3.41 13.82
C TYR A 363 -3.01 2.05 13.44
N LEU A 364 -3.79 1.98 12.35
CA LEU A 364 -4.61 0.82 12.01
C LEU A 364 -3.74 -0.39 11.63
N CYS A 365 -2.83 -0.22 10.67
CA CYS A 365 -1.87 -1.25 10.27
C CYS A 365 -0.45 -0.85 10.69
N ASN A 366 -0.31 -0.54 11.98
CA ASN A 366 0.88 0.08 12.53
C ASN A 366 2.15 -0.78 12.37
N TYR A 367 3.29 -0.09 12.38
CA TYR A 367 4.58 -0.72 12.18
C TYR A 367 4.97 -1.68 13.31
N VAL A 368 4.51 -1.46 14.55
CA VAL A 368 4.80 -2.38 15.68
C VAL A 368 4.21 -3.75 15.42
N GLY A 369 2.94 -3.81 14.98
CA GLY A 369 2.28 -5.06 14.59
C GLY A 369 3.04 -5.77 13.48
N THR A 370 3.45 -5.03 12.44
CA THR A 370 4.25 -5.57 11.34
C THR A 370 5.59 -6.15 11.82
N GLU A 371 6.32 -5.40 12.65
CA GLU A 371 7.60 -5.81 13.22
C GLU A 371 7.45 -7.09 14.07
N TRP A 372 6.37 -7.20 14.85
CA TRP A 372 6.07 -8.41 15.62
C TRP A 372 5.70 -9.60 14.73
N SER A 373 4.94 -9.38 13.65
CA SER A 373 4.65 -10.42 12.64
C SER A 373 5.95 -10.95 12.03
N ILE A 374 6.87 -10.07 11.62
CA ILE A 374 8.18 -10.47 11.09
C ILE A 374 8.97 -11.25 12.14
N GLY A 375 9.06 -10.73 13.37
CA GLY A 375 9.77 -11.38 14.48
C GLY A 375 9.21 -12.76 14.85
N ASN A 376 7.91 -12.98 14.63
CA ASN A 376 7.25 -14.26 14.90
C ASN A 376 7.32 -15.25 13.73
N MET A 377 7.50 -14.77 12.51
CA MET A 377 7.56 -15.61 11.31
C MET A 377 8.89 -16.37 11.22
N THR A 378 8.81 -17.67 10.96
CA THR A 378 9.95 -18.48 10.52
C THR A 378 9.87 -18.70 9.02
N TRP A 379 10.83 -18.17 8.27
CA TRP A 379 10.99 -18.42 6.83
C TRP A 379 12.44 -18.81 6.55
N ALA A 380 12.72 -19.41 5.40
CA ALA A 380 14.07 -19.73 4.93
C ALA A 380 15.03 -20.23 6.04
N GLY A 381 14.55 -21.15 6.89
CA GLY A 381 15.32 -21.81 7.95
C GLY A 381 15.55 -21.04 9.26
N SER A 382 15.07 -19.82 9.46
CA SER A 382 15.27 -19.07 10.73
C SER A 382 14.13 -18.09 11.05
N LYS A 383 13.88 -17.86 12.34
CA LYS A 383 12.81 -17.01 12.87
C LYS A 383 13.22 -15.54 12.98
N GLY A 384 12.43 -14.63 12.42
CA GLY A 384 12.71 -13.19 12.42
C GLY A 384 13.97 -12.82 11.63
N PHE A 385 14.29 -11.53 11.53
CA PHE A 385 15.62 -11.15 11.05
C PHE A 385 16.68 -11.58 12.06
N GLN A 386 17.77 -12.14 11.55
CA GLN A 386 18.94 -12.51 12.33
C GLN A 386 19.86 -11.31 12.57
N LYS A 387 19.69 -10.23 11.79
CA LYS A 387 20.41 -8.97 11.97
C LYS A 387 19.46 -7.87 12.49
N PRO A 388 19.96 -7.01 13.38
CA PRO A 388 19.21 -5.82 13.78
C PRO A 388 18.88 -4.91 12.60
N VAL A 389 17.66 -4.35 12.58
CA VAL A 389 17.24 -3.31 11.62
C VAL A 389 17.98 -2.02 11.95
N LYS A 390 19.15 -1.80 11.36
CA LYS A 390 20.00 -0.60 11.61
C LYS A 390 20.26 0.23 10.37
N SER A 391 19.79 -0.22 9.23
CA SER A 391 20.12 0.34 7.93
C SER A 391 19.28 1.59 7.66
N GLU A 392 19.93 2.75 7.70
CA GLU A 392 19.31 4.03 7.44
C GLU A 392 19.02 4.20 5.94
N TRP A 393 17.78 4.59 5.60
CA TRP A 393 17.39 4.91 4.22
C TRP A 393 17.47 6.41 4.00
N ARG A 394 18.30 6.82 3.04
CA ARG A 394 18.49 8.23 2.67
C ARG A 394 18.21 8.48 1.20
N ILE A 395 17.51 9.58 0.92
CA ILE A 395 17.33 10.13 -0.43
C ILE A 395 17.93 11.53 -0.45
N ASN A 396 18.84 11.79 -1.39
CA ASN A 396 19.56 13.07 -1.52
C ASN A 396 20.19 13.56 -0.20
N GLY A 397 20.75 12.63 0.59
CA GLY A 397 21.41 12.91 1.86
C GLY A 397 20.48 13.08 3.07
N GLN A 398 19.15 13.11 2.87
CA GLN A 398 18.16 13.21 3.94
C GLN A 398 17.67 11.82 4.35
N THR A 399 17.58 11.57 5.65
CA THR A 399 16.95 10.37 6.22
C THR A 399 15.46 10.40 5.95
N VAL A 400 14.96 9.39 5.25
CA VAL A 400 13.53 9.23 4.94
C VAL A 400 12.91 8.03 5.65
N GLY A 401 13.74 7.15 6.22
CA GLY A 401 13.29 5.97 6.92
C GLY A 401 14.43 5.03 7.30
N SER A 402 14.08 3.79 7.59
CA SER A 402 15.01 2.66 7.71
C SER A 402 14.59 1.55 6.76
N VAL A 403 15.56 0.77 6.27
CA VAL A 403 15.30 -0.33 5.35
C VAL A 403 16.25 -1.49 5.57
N GLU A 404 15.73 -2.67 5.88
CA GLU A 404 16.54 -3.86 6.09
C GLU A 404 16.07 -4.99 5.18
N SER A 405 16.99 -5.82 4.70
CA SER A 405 16.67 -6.93 3.83
C SER A 405 17.41 -8.20 4.24
N GLU A 406 16.67 -9.28 4.42
CA GLU A 406 17.24 -10.58 4.79
C GLU A 406 16.41 -11.71 4.18
N ARG A 407 17.09 -12.65 3.52
CA ARG A 407 16.50 -13.90 3.02
C ARG A 407 15.24 -13.68 2.17
N GLY A 408 15.28 -12.68 1.30
CA GLY A 408 14.20 -12.33 0.37
C GLY A 408 13.11 -11.41 0.93
N LEU A 409 13.08 -11.16 2.24
CA LEU A 409 12.17 -10.19 2.86
C LEU A 409 12.88 -8.86 3.06
N THR A 410 12.29 -7.78 2.56
CA THR A 410 12.72 -6.40 2.76
C THR A 410 11.68 -5.67 3.57
N TYR A 411 12.08 -4.99 4.64
CA TYR A 411 11.22 -4.16 5.48
C TYR A 411 11.70 -2.72 5.40
N ALA A 412 10.82 -1.80 4.99
CA ALA A 412 11.08 -0.37 4.91
C ALA A 412 10.11 0.39 5.82
N LEU A 413 10.61 1.02 6.87
CA LEU A 413 9.83 1.92 7.73
C LEU A 413 9.98 3.35 7.23
N VAL A 414 8.88 3.95 6.79
CA VAL A 414 8.86 5.29 6.18
C VAL A 414 8.51 6.32 7.24
N TYR A 415 9.41 7.27 7.49
CA TYR A 415 9.22 8.27 8.53
C TYR A 415 8.23 9.35 8.09
N ASN A 416 7.42 9.83 9.04
CA ASN A 416 6.42 10.88 8.81
C ASN A 416 5.38 10.51 7.72
N ALA A 417 5.05 9.24 7.59
CA ALA A 417 4.06 8.71 6.64
C ALA A 417 2.92 8.01 7.38
N SER A 418 1.71 8.19 6.87
CA SER A 418 0.45 7.62 7.33
C SER A 418 0.23 6.19 6.81
N HIS A 419 -1.00 5.70 6.92
CA HIS A 419 -1.49 4.47 6.29
C HIS A 419 -1.28 4.47 4.77
N MET A 420 -1.61 5.57 4.08
CA MET A 420 -1.38 5.72 2.65
C MET A 420 -0.05 6.42 2.42
N VAL A 421 1.04 5.66 2.47
CA VAL A 421 2.40 6.20 2.28
C VAL A 421 2.54 6.95 0.95
N GLY A 422 1.79 6.55 -0.10
CA GLY A 422 1.76 7.24 -1.39
C GLY A 422 1.20 8.66 -1.33
N VAL A 423 0.32 8.97 -0.37
CA VAL A 423 -0.19 10.34 -0.15
C VAL A 423 0.90 11.22 0.48
N ASP A 424 1.58 10.74 1.52
CA ASP A 424 2.54 11.57 2.26
C ASP A 424 3.93 11.64 1.64
N LYS A 425 4.38 10.53 1.06
CA LYS A 425 5.77 10.27 0.66
C LYS A 425 5.86 9.61 -0.73
N PRO A 426 5.28 10.21 -1.78
CA PRO A 426 5.24 9.61 -3.11
C PRO A 426 6.64 9.43 -3.74
N ARG A 427 7.61 10.29 -3.41
CA ARG A 427 9.01 10.16 -3.84
C ARG A 427 9.67 8.93 -3.23
N GLU A 428 9.47 8.72 -1.94
CA GLU A 428 10.01 7.59 -1.18
C GLU A 428 9.43 6.27 -1.70
N ILE A 429 8.13 6.22 -1.99
CA ILE A 429 7.49 5.06 -2.65
C ILE A 429 8.15 4.77 -3.99
N LEU A 430 8.31 5.77 -4.84
CA LEU A 430 8.92 5.58 -6.15
C LEU A 430 10.37 5.09 -6.03
N ASP A 431 11.15 5.61 -5.09
CA ASP A 431 12.54 5.19 -4.82
C ASP A 431 12.62 3.72 -4.36
N VAL A 432 11.85 3.33 -3.34
CA VAL A 432 11.92 1.96 -2.80
C VAL A 432 11.38 0.92 -3.79
N PHE A 433 10.33 1.23 -4.56
CA PHE A 433 9.81 0.34 -5.61
C PHE A 433 10.83 0.18 -6.75
N THR A 434 11.51 1.26 -7.11
CA THR A 434 12.56 1.23 -8.13
C THR A 434 13.74 0.40 -7.68
N ALA A 435 14.22 0.61 -6.45
CA ALA A 435 15.30 -0.18 -5.89
C ALA A 435 14.90 -1.66 -5.78
N PHE A 436 13.70 -1.94 -5.29
CA PHE A 436 13.21 -3.31 -5.08
C PHE A 436 13.10 -4.10 -6.38
N THR A 437 12.48 -3.54 -7.41
CA THR A 437 12.32 -4.24 -8.70
C THR A 437 13.62 -4.37 -9.51
N ASN A 438 14.67 -3.61 -9.17
CA ASN A 438 15.96 -3.65 -9.88
C ASN A 438 17.04 -4.41 -9.14
N ALA A 439 16.83 -4.75 -7.88
CA ALA A 439 17.79 -5.51 -7.11
C ALA A 439 17.65 -7.01 -7.39
N SER A 440 18.79 -7.69 -7.54
CA SER A 440 18.85 -9.10 -7.16
C SER A 440 18.58 -9.20 -5.66
N ALA A 441 17.89 -10.24 -5.18
CA ALA A 441 17.55 -10.44 -3.75
C ALA A 441 18.74 -10.33 -2.76
N ALA A 442 19.99 -10.35 -3.25
CA ALA A 442 21.22 -10.18 -2.47
C ALA A 442 21.84 -8.75 -2.48
N ASN A 443 21.31 -7.78 -3.24
CA ASN A 443 21.97 -6.48 -3.47
C ASN A 443 20.99 -5.31 -3.65
N LEU A 444 20.06 -5.09 -2.71
CA LEU A 444 19.33 -3.82 -2.68
C LEU A 444 20.33 -2.68 -2.43
N ARG A 445 20.54 -1.86 -3.46
CA ARG A 445 21.34 -0.64 -3.36
C ARG A 445 20.41 0.53 -3.58
N PHE A 446 20.15 1.28 -2.51
CA PHE A 446 19.45 2.55 -2.58
C PHE A 446 20.40 3.59 -3.20
N SER A 447 19.96 4.26 -4.27
CA SER A 447 20.75 5.30 -4.89
C SER A 447 20.71 6.55 -4.01
N SER A 448 21.87 7.07 -3.61
CA SER A 448 21.99 8.36 -2.92
C SER A 448 21.64 9.56 -3.81
N THR A 449 21.37 9.31 -5.10
CA THR A 449 21.01 10.33 -6.10
C THR A 449 19.79 9.84 -6.86
N PHE A 450 18.64 10.49 -6.63
CA PHE A 450 17.54 10.41 -7.57
C PHE A 450 18.02 11.12 -8.84
N ARG A 451 18.27 10.39 -9.93
CA ARG A 451 18.46 11.05 -11.22
C ARG A 451 17.11 11.65 -11.58
N GLU A 452 16.98 12.95 -11.38
CA GLU A 452 15.92 13.74 -12.00
C GLU A 452 15.96 13.41 -13.49
N ILE A 453 14.96 12.68 -14.00
CA ILE A 453 14.82 12.44 -15.43
C ILE A 453 14.35 13.77 -16.01
N THR A 454 15.29 14.70 -16.20
CA THR A 454 15.01 15.90 -16.97
C THR A 454 14.69 15.47 -18.40
N THR A 455 13.67 16.07 -18.99
CA THR A 455 13.13 15.86 -20.34
C THR A 455 14.12 16.15 -21.49
N THR A 456 15.43 16.15 -21.24
CA THR A 456 16.47 16.54 -22.20
C THR A 456 16.95 15.42 -23.11
N ASP A 457 16.51 14.17 -22.91
CA ASP A 457 16.84 13.06 -23.83
C ASP A 457 15.84 12.89 -24.99
N VAL A 458 14.92 13.85 -25.18
CA VAL A 458 14.13 13.95 -26.43
C VAL A 458 14.97 14.73 -27.46
N PRO A 459 15.30 14.15 -28.64
CA PRO A 459 16.01 14.89 -29.67
C PRO A 459 15.06 15.95 -30.26
N VAL A 460 15.12 17.17 -29.73
CA VAL A 460 14.36 18.30 -30.27
C VAL A 460 14.91 18.63 -31.66
N ALA A 461 14.03 18.47 -32.65
CA ALA A 461 14.26 18.88 -34.02
C ALA A 461 14.65 20.37 -34.08
N ARG A 462 15.70 20.68 -34.85
CA ARG A 462 16.21 22.04 -35.09
C ARG A 462 15.09 22.98 -35.55
N GLY A 463 14.84 24.03 -34.77
CA GLY A 463 13.86 25.08 -35.09
C GLY A 463 14.32 26.49 -34.71
N SER A 464 14.67 27.25 -35.76
CA SER A 464 14.55 28.70 -35.99
C SER A 464 15.15 29.77 -35.05
N GLU A 465 15.72 30.79 -35.72
CA GLU A 465 16.40 32.01 -35.24
C GLU A 465 15.55 32.99 -34.41
N LEU A 466 14.51 32.52 -33.69
CA LEU A 466 13.67 33.38 -32.84
C LEU A 466 14.25 33.61 -31.43
N GLY A 467 15.10 32.68 -30.95
CA GLY A 467 15.67 32.74 -29.58
C GLY A 467 16.71 33.85 -29.37
N LYS A 468 17.35 34.36 -30.43
CA LYS A 468 18.40 35.39 -30.31
C LYS A 468 17.83 36.79 -30.00
N TRP A 469 16.58 37.07 -30.38
CA TRP A 469 15.95 38.38 -30.18
C TRP A 469 15.30 38.54 -28.79
N LEU A 470 14.92 37.44 -28.14
CA LEU A 470 14.37 37.47 -26.77
C LEU A 470 15.44 37.72 -25.70
N GLY A 471 16.68 37.28 -25.94
CA GLY A 471 17.81 37.50 -25.02
C GLY A 471 18.26 38.96 -24.90
N LEU A 472 18.19 39.74 -25.99
CA LEU A 472 18.57 41.16 -25.98
C LEU A 472 17.56 42.03 -25.22
N GLY A 473 16.27 41.70 -25.27
CA GLY A 473 15.21 42.42 -24.55
C GLY A 473 15.29 42.24 -23.03
N PHE A 474 15.65 41.04 -22.58
CA PHE A 474 15.76 40.72 -21.15
C PHE A 474 16.95 41.43 -20.48
N LEU A 475 18.07 41.58 -21.19
CA LEU A 475 19.24 42.29 -20.66
C LEU A 475 18.97 43.79 -20.46
N LEU A 476 18.24 44.42 -21.39
CA LEU A 476 17.83 45.83 -21.30
C LEU A 476 16.85 46.08 -20.14
N PHE A 477 15.96 45.13 -19.87
CA PHE A 477 15.03 45.19 -18.75
C PHE A 477 15.74 45.12 -17.38
N LEU A 478 16.76 44.27 -17.24
CA LEU A 478 17.54 44.14 -16.00
C LEU A 478 18.37 45.39 -15.67
N VAL A 479 18.92 46.07 -16.69
CA VAL A 479 19.68 47.31 -16.50
C VAL A 479 18.78 48.45 -15.99
N LEU A 480 17.55 48.54 -16.49
CA LEU A 480 16.56 49.53 -16.04
C LEU A 480 16.08 49.28 -14.60
N LEU A 481 15.90 48.02 -14.22
CA LEU A 481 15.53 47.61 -12.86
C LEU A 481 16.62 47.97 -11.84
N PHE A 482 17.89 47.76 -12.19
CA PHE A 482 19.02 48.09 -11.33
C PHE A 482 19.15 49.60 -11.08
N ALA A 483 18.87 50.42 -12.10
CA ALA A 483 18.86 51.88 -11.98
C ALA A 483 17.72 52.40 -11.08
N LEU A 484 16.58 51.72 -11.06
CA LEU A 484 15.45 52.05 -10.19
C LEU A 484 15.72 51.70 -8.71
N CYS A 485 16.32 50.53 -8.45
CA CYS A 485 16.65 50.07 -7.10
C CYS A 485 17.70 50.96 -6.41
N PHE A 486 18.63 51.56 -7.15
CA PHE A 486 19.65 52.45 -6.59
C PHE A 486 19.05 53.78 -6.08
N LYS A 487 18.00 54.31 -6.74
CA LYS A 487 17.28 55.52 -6.28
C LYS A 487 16.42 55.28 -5.04
N CYS A 488 15.91 54.06 -4.83
CA CYS A 488 15.11 53.71 -3.64
C CYS A 488 15.95 53.49 -2.37
N ARG A 489 17.18 52.96 -2.49
CA ARG A 489 18.07 52.71 -1.33
C ARG A 489 18.50 53.98 -0.59
N VAL A 490 18.66 55.11 -1.29
CA VAL A 490 19.10 56.38 -0.68
C VAL A 490 18.01 57.02 0.21
N ARG A 491 16.71 56.69 0.00
CA ARG A 491 15.60 57.24 0.78
C ARG A 491 15.25 56.44 2.03
N ILE A 492 15.46 55.13 2.03
CA ILE A 492 15.14 54.24 3.17
C ILE A 492 16.16 54.40 4.31
N PHE A 493 17.43 54.63 3.98
CA PHE A 493 18.49 54.82 4.99
C PHE A 493 18.34 56.13 5.80
N ALA A 494 17.66 57.14 5.26
CA ALA A 494 17.38 58.41 5.93
C ALA A 494 16.15 58.36 6.89
N TRP A 495 15.31 57.33 6.75
CA TRP A 495 14.12 57.10 7.59
C TRP A 495 14.47 56.23 8.81
N TRP A 496 15.30 55.19 8.62
CA TRP A 496 15.73 54.29 9.69
C TRP A 496 16.56 54.99 10.78
N LYS A 497 17.39 55.99 10.43
CA LYS A 497 18.19 56.77 11.38
C LYS A 497 17.39 57.74 12.27
N ARG A 498 16.09 57.97 11.99
CA ARG A 498 15.20 58.79 12.84
C ARG A 498 14.35 57.96 13.82
N GLY A 499 14.32 56.64 13.68
CA GLY A 499 13.50 55.75 14.52
C GLY A 499 14.18 55.20 15.77
N GLN A 500 15.51 55.30 15.90
CA GLN A 500 16.26 54.71 17.01
C GLN A 500 16.51 55.64 18.21
N ASP A 501 16.17 56.94 18.11
CA ASP A 501 16.37 57.93 19.18
C ASP A 501 15.15 58.13 20.10
N ALA A 502 14.08 57.31 19.99
CA ALA A 502 12.80 57.57 20.66
C ALA A 502 12.33 56.51 21.69
N GLN A 503 13.11 55.47 22.02
CA GLN A 503 12.69 54.47 23.03
C GLN A 503 13.83 53.95 23.93
N ARG A 504 14.51 54.90 24.59
CA ARG A 504 15.23 54.68 25.85
C ARG A 504 14.65 55.69 26.85
N LEU A 505 14.47 55.28 28.12
CA LEU A 505 13.64 55.85 29.20
C LEU A 505 12.26 55.15 29.20
N ASP A 506 11.83 54.30 30.14
CA ASP A 506 12.09 54.19 31.58
C ASP A 506 12.12 52.73 32.06
N GLY A 507 12.82 52.47 33.17
CA GLY A 507 12.93 51.16 33.83
C GLY A 507 12.19 51.07 35.17
N ASP A 508 12.33 49.86 35.74
CA ASP A 508 12.21 49.43 37.15
C ASP A 508 10.84 49.01 37.74
N GLY A 509 10.83 47.81 38.37
CA GLY A 509 10.00 47.52 39.55
C GLY A 509 9.43 46.09 39.78
N LEU A 510 10.15 45.26 40.57
CA LEU A 510 9.69 44.42 41.72
C LEU A 510 8.79 43.14 41.58
N VAL A 511 9.43 41.98 41.82
CA VAL A 511 9.23 40.95 42.89
C VAL A 511 7.81 40.56 43.41
N ALA A 512 7.42 39.27 43.26
CA ALA A 512 7.03 38.28 44.32
C ALA A 512 5.84 37.31 44.01
N ARG A 513 6.11 35.98 44.18
CA ARG A 513 5.25 34.83 44.60
C ARG A 513 4.00 34.49 43.73
N ARG A 514 3.62 33.22 43.47
CA ARG A 514 3.58 32.04 44.36
C ARG A 514 3.31 30.75 43.55
N ASP A 515 3.89 29.68 44.07
CA ASP A 515 3.87 28.25 43.75
C ASP A 515 2.56 27.59 43.28
N GLY A 516 2.73 26.50 42.52
CA GLY A 516 1.78 25.39 42.52
C GLY A 516 1.91 24.42 41.36
N TYR A 517 2.98 23.62 41.24
CA TYR A 517 2.98 22.33 40.53
C TYR A 517 4.25 21.54 40.90
N ASP A 518 4.16 20.70 41.93
CA ASP A 518 5.13 19.64 42.23
C ASP A 518 4.42 18.51 42.97
N ARG A 519 4.08 17.46 42.22
CA ARG A 519 3.87 16.09 42.74
C ARG A 519 3.76 15.11 41.56
N MET A 520 4.90 14.60 41.11
CA MET A 520 5.14 13.23 40.65
C MET A 520 6.55 13.16 40.05
N ARG A 521 7.54 13.11 40.93
CA ARG A 521 8.89 12.66 40.63
C ARG A 521 9.31 11.86 41.85
N ASP A 522 9.44 10.55 41.65
CA ASP A 522 10.23 9.59 42.42
C ASP A 522 9.89 8.17 41.94
N ILE A 523 10.40 7.84 40.73
CA ILE A 523 11.09 6.57 40.46
C ILE A 523 12.28 6.99 39.58
N GLU A 524 13.40 7.28 40.23
CA GLU A 524 14.71 7.35 39.58
C GLU A 524 15.22 5.93 39.30
N ASP A 525 16.03 5.86 38.23
CA ASP A 525 17.06 4.86 37.95
C ASP A 525 16.62 3.44 37.60
N ASP A 526 16.33 3.23 36.31
CA ASP A 526 17.15 2.35 35.46
C ASP A 526 16.76 2.48 33.97
N ALA A 527 17.76 2.40 33.09
CA ALA A 527 17.66 2.29 31.62
C ALA A 527 17.54 3.58 30.77
N PHE A 528 18.54 4.45 30.84
CA PHE A 528 19.03 5.14 29.64
C PHE A 528 19.93 4.16 28.86
N MET A 529 19.32 3.24 28.11
CA MET A 529 20.02 2.41 27.15
C MET A 529 19.30 2.57 25.81
N MET A 530 20.02 3.11 24.82
CA MET A 530 19.75 2.85 23.41
C MET A 530 19.79 1.33 23.22
N SER A 531 18.64 0.68 23.38
CA SER A 531 18.55 -0.77 23.29
C SER A 531 18.49 -1.20 21.83
N GLU A 532 19.16 -2.31 21.59
CA GLU A 532 19.42 -2.88 20.29
C GLU A 532 18.12 -3.30 19.61
N PHE A 533 17.89 -2.84 18.38
CA PHE A 533 16.79 -3.30 17.52
C PHE A 533 16.99 -4.76 17.06
N THR A 534 17.00 -5.71 17.98
CA THR A 534 16.36 -7.01 17.73
C THR A 534 14.86 -6.76 17.83
N PHE A 535 14.05 -7.18 16.85
CA PHE A 535 12.59 -7.10 16.94
C PHE A 535 12.15 -7.50 18.35
N ALA A 536 11.53 -6.56 19.07
CA ALA A 536 11.05 -6.83 20.42
C ALA A 536 10.13 -8.05 20.34
N LYS A 537 10.51 -9.14 20.99
CA LYS A 537 9.61 -10.26 21.21
C LYS A 537 8.45 -9.77 22.05
N TYR A 538 7.26 -10.29 21.76
CA TYR A 538 6.06 -10.11 22.56
C TYR A 538 6.38 -10.18 24.07
N PRO A 539 6.05 -9.17 24.90
CA PRO A 539 6.26 -9.22 26.34
C PRO A 539 5.47 -10.37 26.95
N GLY A 540 6.15 -11.28 27.64
CA GLY A 540 5.58 -12.53 28.14
C GLY A 540 4.73 -12.37 29.39
N ASP A 541 3.47 -12.81 29.27
CA ASP A 541 2.70 -13.55 30.30
C ASP A 541 1.79 -14.61 29.64
N VAL A 542 2.19 -15.04 28.43
CA VAL A 542 1.40 -15.86 27.50
C VAL A 542 2.21 -17.10 27.08
N GLU A 543 3.35 -17.38 27.71
CA GLU A 543 4.23 -18.53 27.40
C GLU A 543 3.56 -19.90 27.58
N GLY A 544 2.40 -19.99 28.26
CA GLY A 544 1.60 -21.22 28.30
C GLY A 544 0.73 -21.49 27.06
N LEU A 545 0.86 -20.70 25.98
CA LEU A 545 -0.13 -20.61 24.90
C LEU A 545 0.45 -20.76 23.48
N LEU A 546 1.73 -21.11 23.39
CA LEU A 546 2.34 -21.64 22.18
C LEU A 546 2.43 -23.16 22.37
N LEU A 547 1.63 -23.91 21.61
CA LEU A 547 1.80 -25.35 21.53
C LEU A 547 3.11 -25.65 20.78
N ASP A 548 3.86 -26.56 21.38
CA ASP A 548 4.95 -27.38 20.85
C ASP A 548 4.92 -27.47 19.32
N ASP A 549 5.97 -26.96 18.68
CA ASP A 549 6.24 -27.18 17.28
C ASP A 549 6.59 -28.66 17.11
N GLY A 550 5.57 -29.45 16.74
CA GLY A 550 5.73 -30.86 16.41
C GLY A 550 6.90 -31.06 15.45
N SER A 551 8.03 -31.42 16.02
CA SER A 551 9.22 -31.87 15.31
C SER A 551 8.85 -33.17 14.61
N ALA A 552 8.57 -33.07 13.31
CA ALA A 552 8.55 -34.23 12.45
C ALA A 552 9.98 -34.77 12.38
N SER A 553 10.26 -35.78 13.19
CA SER A 553 11.43 -36.61 13.04
C SER A 553 11.36 -37.32 11.69
N SER A 554 12.42 -37.13 10.90
CA SER A 554 12.75 -37.90 9.71
C SER A 554 12.75 -39.40 10.00
N PRO A 555 12.16 -40.25 9.17
CA PRO A 555 12.62 -41.62 9.02
C PRO A 555 13.63 -41.69 7.86
N ASP A 556 14.85 -42.08 8.21
CA ASP A 556 15.91 -42.48 7.29
C ASP A 556 15.40 -43.54 6.29
N GLU A 557 15.74 -43.34 5.01
CA GLU A 557 15.70 -44.37 3.98
C GLU A 557 16.85 -45.36 4.25
N ASP A 558 16.50 -46.57 4.70
CA ASP A 558 17.39 -47.73 4.59
C ASP A 558 16.93 -48.58 3.39
N MET A 559 17.70 -48.50 2.31
CA MET A 559 17.56 -49.35 1.13
C MET A 559 17.97 -50.78 1.49
N THR A 560 16.99 -51.69 1.55
CA THR A 560 17.26 -53.11 1.32
C THR A 560 16.32 -53.71 0.27
N VAL A 561 16.98 -54.12 -0.82
CA VAL A 561 16.55 -55.03 -1.87
C VAL A 561 15.79 -56.24 -1.29
N LEU A 562 14.65 -56.62 -1.90
CA LEU A 562 14.32 -58.03 -2.20
C LEU A 562 13.11 -58.16 -3.14
N ASP A 563 13.41 -58.68 -4.32
CA ASP A 563 12.54 -59.28 -5.32
C ASP A 563 11.77 -60.49 -4.76
N SER A 564 10.46 -60.60 -5.03
CA SER A 564 9.85 -61.78 -5.68
C SER A 564 8.32 -61.84 -5.59
N ARG A 565 7.72 -61.92 -6.78
CA ARG A 565 6.56 -62.76 -7.18
C ARG A 565 5.46 -63.04 -6.13
N ARG A 566 4.22 -62.62 -6.44
CA ARG A 566 3.12 -63.56 -6.74
C ARG A 566 1.87 -62.87 -7.30
N THR A 567 1.49 -63.37 -8.46
CA THR A 567 0.19 -63.25 -9.13
C THR A 567 -0.98 -63.76 -8.28
N SER A 568 -2.15 -63.11 -8.31
CA SER A 568 -3.36 -63.61 -9.00
C SER A 568 -4.68 -62.94 -8.57
N ARG A 569 -5.40 -62.41 -9.58
CA ARG A 569 -6.85 -62.49 -9.85
C ARG A 569 -7.88 -62.06 -8.78
N ILE A 570 -8.68 -61.05 -9.12
CA ILE A 570 -10.12 -60.97 -8.81
C ILE A 570 -10.87 -60.51 -10.09
N PRO A 571 -11.99 -61.16 -10.49
CA PRO A 571 -12.80 -60.80 -11.65
C PRO A 571 -14.04 -59.94 -11.30
N SER A 572 -14.47 -59.10 -12.25
CA SER A 572 -15.85 -58.60 -12.45
C SER A 572 -16.59 -59.61 -13.38
N PRO A 573 -17.93 -59.66 -13.61
CA PRO A 573 -18.95 -58.59 -13.50
C PRO A 573 -20.42 -59.02 -13.15
N ASN A 574 -21.35 -58.05 -13.25
CA ASN A 574 -22.82 -58.08 -13.53
C ASN A 574 -23.65 -57.34 -12.46
N ALA A 575 -24.41 -56.28 -12.74
CA ALA A 575 -25.55 -56.04 -13.65
C ALA A 575 -26.93 -56.49 -13.08
N ASN A 576 -27.87 -55.53 -13.10
CA ASN A 576 -29.33 -55.58 -12.83
C ASN A 576 -29.81 -55.68 -11.37
N THR A 577 -30.37 -54.59 -10.84
CA THR A 577 -31.82 -54.30 -10.74
C THR A 577 -32.04 -52.87 -10.28
#